data_AF-A0A1M6VTK3-F1
#
_entry.id   AF-A0A1M6VTK3-F1
#
_cell.length_a   1.000
_cell.length_b   1.000
_cell.length_c   1.000
_cell.angle_alpha   90.00
_cell.angle_beta   90.00
_cell.angle_gamma   90.00
#
_symmetry.space_group_name_H-M   'P 1'
#
loop_
_entity.id
_entity.type
_entity.pdbx_description
1 polymer ?
#
loop_
_entity_poly.entity_id
_entity_poly.type
_entity_poly.pdbx_seq_one_letter_code
_entity_poly.pdbx_strand_id
1 'polypeptide(L)'
;MRKITLAILFSFVSLIAFAQSLKVVIKQDGKIIQPVNNIYELKKSTFVFEITSTGLEGFLIGATTDESIYNAALGDYNPDVWWFQNTGMAEELYNADKELFLMDMAPSYWYYIDSKDHRFDKNPKGNLNQWKGTRTISKFYDIIAVEEIALKNFEGSVYMLMYNPIYNDEYDLVGKENLFNATLKFKD
;
A
#
# COMPACT_ATOMS: atom_id res chain seq x y z
N MET A 1 -18.30 54.26 -37.52
CA MET A 1 -17.14 53.33 -37.63
C MET A 1 -16.38 53.44 -36.32
N ARG A 2 -16.04 52.44 -35.52
CA ARG A 2 -15.97 50.97 -35.63
C ARG A 2 -16.60 50.37 -34.35
N LYS A 3 -17.29 49.25 -34.49
CA LYS A 3 -17.77 48.46 -33.33
C LYS A 3 -16.56 47.77 -32.68
N ILE A 4 -16.48 47.88 -31.37
CA ILE A 4 -15.55 47.15 -30.51
C ILE A 4 -16.05 45.70 -30.46
N THR A 5 -15.19 44.75 -30.82
CA THR A 5 -15.42 43.35 -30.43
C THR A 5 -14.07 42.74 -30.06
N LEU A 6 -13.80 42.75 -28.76
CA LEU A 6 -12.71 42.00 -28.14
C LEU A 6 -13.26 40.59 -27.87
N ALA A 7 -12.94 39.62 -28.72
CA ALA A 7 -13.25 38.22 -28.49
C ALA A 7 -12.11 37.59 -27.67
N ILE A 8 -12.26 37.55 -26.34
CA ILE A 8 -11.41 36.72 -25.49
C ILE A 8 -12.02 35.32 -25.45
N LEU A 9 -11.45 34.41 -26.24
CA LEU A 9 -11.77 33.00 -26.19
C LEU A 9 -10.99 32.37 -25.01
N PHE A 10 -11.60 32.32 -23.83
CA PHE A 10 -11.09 31.50 -22.72
C PHE A 10 -11.39 30.03 -23.02
N SER A 11 -10.45 29.34 -23.66
CA SER A 11 -10.44 27.88 -23.71
C SER A 11 -10.10 27.34 -22.31
N PHE A 12 -11.13 27.13 -21.49
CA PHE A 12 -11.05 26.28 -20.30
C PHE A 12 -10.86 24.84 -20.74
N VAL A 13 -9.63 24.47 -21.10
CA VAL A 13 -9.20 23.08 -21.04
C VAL A 13 -9.01 22.79 -19.56
N SER A 14 -10.06 22.31 -18.90
CA SER A 14 -9.91 21.64 -17.62
C SER A 14 -9.01 20.43 -17.86
N LEU A 15 -7.74 20.56 -17.51
CA LEU A 15 -6.87 19.41 -17.29
C LEU A 15 -7.56 18.56 -16.22
N ILE A 16 -8.26 17.50 -16.65
CA ILE A 16 -8.72 16.45 -15.75
C ILE A 16 -7.44 15.71 -15.35
N ALA A 17 -6.76 16.21 -14.33
CA ALA A 17 -5.74 15.43 -13.64
C ALA A 17 -6.48 14.25 -13.00
N PHE A 18 -6.22 13.04 -13.50
CA PHE A 18 -6.71 11.84 -12.84
C PHE A 18 -5.94 11.70 -11.53
N ALA A 19 -6.62 11.95 -10.41
CA ALA A 19 -6.03 11.78 -9.08
C ALA A 19 -5.66 10.31 -8.87
N GLN A 20 -4.39 10.07 -8.53
CA GLN A 20 -3.94 8.77 -8.06
C GLN A 20 -4.60 8.46 -6.72
N SER A 21 -5.06 7.22 -6.53
CA SER A 21 -5.65 6.82 -5.25
C SER A 21 -5.58 5.33 -5.02
N LEU A 22 -5.48 4.96 -3.75
CA LEU A 22 -5.54 3.59 -3.28
C LEU A 22 -6.65 3.46 -2.24
N LYS A 23 -7.60 2.56 -2.48
CA LYS A 23 -8.58 2.16 -1.49
C LYS A 23 -8.24 0.76 -1.01
N VAL A 24 -8.08 0.62 0.31
CA VAL A 24 -7.81 -0.66 0.98
C VAL A 24 -8.97 -0.98 1.91
N VAL A 25 -9.47 -2.21 1.84
CA VAL A 25 -10.48 -2.75 2.75
C VAL A 25 -9.92 -4.05 3.33
N ILE A 26 -9.96 -4.20 4.65
CA ILE A 26 -9.55 -5.43 5.31
C ILE A 26 -10.79 -6.29 5.56
N LYS A 27 -10.74 -7.55 5.16
CA LYS A 27 -11.80 -8.53 5.40
C LYS A 27 -11.31 -9.73 6.18
N GLN A 28 -12.18 -10.26 7.03
CA GLN A 28 -11.99 -11.51 7.75
C GLN A 28 -13.32 -12.27 7.83
N ASP A 29 -13.31 -13.59 7.60
CA ASP A 29 -14.53 -14.42 7.54
C ASP A 29 -15.61 -13.85 6.60
N GLY A 30 -15.18 -13.25 5.48
CA GLY A 30 -16.05 -12.60 4.49
C GLY A 30 -16.65 -11.26 4.92
N LYS A 31 -16.34 -10.75 6.13
CA LYS A 31 -16.84 -9.49 6.66
C LYS A 31 -15.79 -8.40 6.57
N ILE A 32 -16.22 -7.15 6.33
CA ILE A 32 -15.35 -5.98 6.39
C ILE A 32 -15.04 -5.67 7.85
N ILE A 33 -13.76 -5.51 8.16
CA ILE A 33 -13.30 -5.06 9.48
C ILE A 33 -13.22 -3.54 9.45
N GLN A 34 -14.02 -2.89 10.30
CA GLN A 34 -14.03 -1.43 10.42
C GLN A 34 -12.97 -0.98 11.42
N PRO A 35 -12.11 -0.02 11.07
CA PRO A 35 -11.12 0.48 12.01
C PRO A 35 -11.73 1.46 13.02
N VAL A 36 -11.08 1.59 14.17
CA VAL A 36 -11.24 2.72 15.09
C VAL A 36 -9.89 3.43 15.17
N ASN A 37 -9.81 4.68 14.70
CA ASN A 37 -8.55 5.44 14.63
C ASN A 37 -7.41 4.67 13.91
N ASN A 38 -7.71 4.07 12.75
CA ASN A 38 -6.81 3.22 11.96
C ASN A 38 -6.34 1.92 12.65
N ILE A 39 -6.90 1.58 13.81
CA ILE A 39 -6.67 0.30 14.48
C ILE A 39 -7.71 -0.71 14.00
N TYR A 40 -7.25 -1.81 13.42
CA TYR A 40 -8.06 -2.94 12.99
C TYR A 40 -7.88 -4.08 13.99
N GLU A 41 -8.96 -4.46 14.66
CA GLU A 41 -8.96 -5.63 15.52
C GLU A 41 -9.28 -6.87 14.68
N LEU A 42 -8.30 -7.75 14.55
CA LEU A 42 -8.37 -8.97 13.76
C LEU A 42 -8.32 -10.18 14.68
N LYS A 43 -9.03 -11.26 14.33
CA LYS A 43 -8.76 -12.54 15.00
C LYS A 43 -7.44 -13.10 14.50
N LYS A 44 -6.79 -13.97 15.28
CA LYS A 44 -5.59 -14.72 14.89
C LYS A 44 -5.82 -15.78 13.80
N SER A 45 -6.38 -15.37 12.66
CA SER A 45 -6.71 -16.21 11.51
C SER A 45 -6.55 -15.41 10.21
N THR A 46 -6.59 -16.11 9.07
CA THR A 46 -6.48 -15.51 7.74
C THR A 46 -7.37 -14.30 7.55
N PHE A 47 -6.80 -13.24 6.98
CA PHE A 47 -7.51 -12.03 6.57
C PHE A 47 -7.11 -11.66 5.13
N VAL A 48 -7.85 -10.74 4.53
CA VAL A 48 -7.68 -10.35 3.12
C VAL A 48 -7.65 -8.83 3.00
N PHE A 49 -6.66 -8.31 2.31
CA PHE A 49 -6.70 -6.96 1.77
C PHE A 49 -7.45 -6.98 0.44
N GLU A 50 -8.57 -6.26 0.34
CA GLU A 50 -9.17 -5.91 -0.95
C GLU A 50 -8.69 -4.54 -1.36
N ILE A 51 -8.07 -4.47 -2.53
CA ILE A 51 -7.41 -3.26 -3.03
C ILE A 51 -8.12 -2.79 -4.29
N THR A 52 -8.40 -1.50 -4.36
CA THR A 52 -8.79 -0.81 -5.59
C THR A 52 -7.83 0.34 -5.82
N SER A 53 -7.09 0.28 -6.91
CA SER A 53 -6.15 1.32 -7.34
C SER A 53 -6.73 2.09 -8.52
N THR A 54 -6.49 3.40 -8.54
CA THR A 54 -6.76 4.27 -9.69
C THR A 54 -5.51 5.10 -9.97
N GLY A 55 -4.98 5.00 -11.19
CA GLY A 55 -3.80 5.74 -11.64
C GLY A 55 -2.46 5.30 -11.02
N LEU A 56 -2.42 4.21 -10.24
CA LEU A 56 -1.21 3.67 -9.63
C LEU A 56 -0.96 2.24 -10.12
N GLU A 57 0.22 1.99 -10.68
CA GLU A 57 0.69 0.64 -11.03
C GLU A 57 0.97 -0.19 -9.77
N GLY A 58 1.58 0.44 -8.77
CA GLY A 58 1.94 -0.19 -7.52
C GLY A 58 2.21 0.84 -6.42
N PHE A 59 2.62 0.33 -5.26
CA PHE A 59 2.94 1.11 -4.07
C PHE A 59 3.89 0.32 -3.18
N LEU A 60 4.60 1.02 -2.32
CA LEU A 60 5.44 0.42 -1.29
C LEU A 60 4.61 0.13 -0.04
N ILE A 61 4.93 -0.97 0.64
CA ILE A 61 4.32 -1.36 1.91
C ILE A 61 5.43 -1.65 2.93
N GLY A 62 5.50 -0.82 3.97
CA GLY A 62 6.24 -1.14 5.19
C GLY A 62 5.31 -1.84 6.17
N ALA A 63 5.76 -2.94 6.77
CA ALA A 63 5.07 -3.63 7.85
C ALA A 63 6.09 -4.07 8.91
N THR A 64 5.84 -3.70 10.17
CA THR A 64 6.77 -3.91 11.29
C THR A 64 6.00 -4.23 12.58
N THR A 65 6.68 -4.82 13.55
CA THR A 65 6.19 -4.92 14.94
C THR A 65 6.71 -3.79 15.83
N ASP A 66 7.63 -2.95 15.33
CA ASP A 66 8.18 -1.79 16.01
C ASP A 66 7.33 -0.53 15.72
N GLU A 67 6.60 -0.09 16.73
CA GLU A 67 5.74 1.10 16.66
C GLU A 67 6.54 2.39 16.39
N SER A 68 7.80 2.46 16.81
CA SER A 68 8.64 3.66 16.65
C SER A 68 9.00 3.91 15.18
N ILE A 69 9.33 2.84 14.44
CA ILE A 69 9.60 2.90 13.00
C ILE A 69 8.36 3.37 12.26
N TYR A 70 7.19 2.78 12.58
CA TYR A 70 5.92 3.18 11.98
C TYR A 70 5.57 4.64 12.26
N ASN A 71 5.69 5.10 13.51
CA ASN A 71 5.38 6.49 13.87
C ASN A 71 6.32 7.47 13.17
N ALA A 72 7.61 7.15 13.06
CA ALA A 72 8.55 7.95 12.29
C ALA A 72 8.20 7.98 10.79
N ALA A 73 7.74 6.85 10.23
CA ALA A 73 7.31 6.74 8.84
C ALA A 73 5.97 7.45 8.54
N LEU A 74 5.07 7.57 9.53
CA LEU A 74 3.75 8.17 9.33
C LEU A 74 3.78 9.67 9.07
N GLY A 75 4.71 10.38 9.71
CA GLY A 75 4.83 11.84 9.63
C GLY A 75 5.28 12.33 8.26
N ASP A 76 5.82 13.55 8.23
CA ASP A 76 6.47 14.08 7.05
C ASP A 76 7.61 13.16 6.60
N TYR A 77 7.98 13.24 5.32
CA TYR A 77 9.09 12.46 4.80
C TYR A 77 10.36 12.70 5.63
N ASN A 78 10.91 11.62 6.18
CA ASN A 78 12.15 11.62 6.95
C ASN A 78 13.12 10.60 6.34
N PRO A 79 14.16 11.02 5.61
CA PRO A 79 15.08 10.12 4.92
C PRO A 79 15.87 9.19 5.87
N ASP A 80 15.85 9.46 7.18
CA ASP A 80 16.49 8.60 8.19
C ASP A 80 15.66 7.35 8.54
N VAL A 81 14.39 7.29 8.13
CA VAL A 81 13.56 6.08 8.28
C VAL A 81 14.04 5.04 7.27
N TRP A 82 14.46 3.87 7.77
CA TRP A 82 15.05 2.81 6.95
C TRP A 82 14.24 2.40 5.71
N TRP A 83 12.91 2.37 5.81
CA TRP A 83 12.04 2.07 4.68
C TRP A 83 12.24 3.00 3.47
N PHE A 84 12.71 4.22 3.70
CA PHE A 84 12.94 5.23 2.67
C PHE A 84 14.37 5.21 2.12
N GLN A 85 15.23 4.36 2.68
CA GLN A 85 16.61 4.19 2.23
C GLN A 85 16.80 3.01 1.28
N ASN A 86 15.75 2.22 1.06
CA ASN A 86 15.82 0.97 0.32
C ASN A 86 14.78 0.92 -0.80
N THR A 87 15.14 0.25 -1.89
CA THR A 87 14.19 -0.10 -2.95
C THR A 87 13.28 -1.23 -2.43
N GLY A 88 12.00 -1.20 -2.82
CA GLY A 88 11.04 -2.20 -2.35
C GLY A 88 11.44 -3.64 -2.67
N MET A 89 11.31 -4.53 -1.68
CA MET A 89 11.53 -5.96 -1.82
C MET A 89 10.48 -6.58 -2.75
N ALA A 90 10.91 -7.55 -3.55
CA ALA A 90 10.00 -8.34 -4.35
C ALA A 90 9.41 -9.48 -3.50
N GLU A 91 8.08 -9.50 -3.35
CA GLU A 91 7.35 -10.66 -2.84
C GLU A 91 6.95 -11.59 -3.99
N GLU A 92 6.58 -12.84 -3.72
CA GLU A 92 6.23 -13.80 -4.78
C GLU A 92 5.04 -13.37 -5.66
N LEU A 93 5.08 -13.80 -6.93
CA LEU A 93 3.97 -13.58 -7.88
C LEU A 93 2.72 -14.33 -7.41
N TYR A 94 1.55 -13.76 -7.72
CA TYR A 94 0.25 -14.36 -7.40
C TYR A 94 -0.03 -14.56 -5.90
N ASN A 95 0.78 -13.94 -5.03
CA ASN A 95 0.77 -14.13 -3.59
C ASN A 95 0.75 -15.63 -3.24
N ALA A 96 1.72 -16.40 -3.76
CA ALA A 96 1.70 -17.85 -3.68
C ALA A 96 1.69 -18.37 -2.23
N ASP A 97 2.52 -17.76 -1.36
CA ASP A 97 2.73 -18.20 0.01
C ASP A 97 1.76 -17.60 1.04
N LYS A 98 0.91 -16.66 0.60
CA LYS A 98 -0.12 -16.02 1.44
C LYS A 98 0.46 -15.38 2.70
N GLU A 99 1.55 -14.65 2.52
CA GLU A 99 2.30 -14.04 3.60
C GLU A 99 2.37 -12.52 3.48
N LEU A 100 2.57 -11.90 4.64
CA LEU A 100 2.98 -10.50 4.73
C LEU A 100 4.38 -10.49 5.36
N PHE A 101 5.33 -9.86 4.67
CA PHE A 101 6.67 -9.66 5.20
C PHE A 101 6.64 -8.67 6.36
N LEU A 102 7.30 -9.03 7.46
CA LEU A 102 7.60 -8.13 8.56
C LEU A 102 9.07 -7.73 8.43
N MET A 103 9.33 -6.45 8.25
CA MET A 103 10.67 -5.93 7.98
C MET A 103 10.81 -4.46 8.37
N ASP A 104 11.85 -4.19 9.15
CA ASP A 104 12.16 -2.86 9.66
C ASP A 104 13.00 -2.05 8.66
N MET A 105 13.79 -2.74 7.83
CA MET A 105 14.81 -2.07 7.02
C MET A 105 14.34 -1.70 5.61
N ALA A 106 13.38 -2.42 5.05
CA ALA A 106 12.92 -2.20 3.67
C ALA A 106 11.43 -2.48 3.55
N PRO A 107 10.70 -1.70 2.73
CA PRO A 107 9.33 -2.00 2.36
C PRO A 107 9.31 -3.13 1.31
N SER A 108 8.15 -3.75 1.09
CA SER A 108 7.89 -4.53 -0.14
C SER A 108 7.29 -3.64 -1.24
N TYR A 109 7.44 -4.02 -2.50
CA TYR A 109 6.74 -3.39 -3.63
C TYR A 109 5.59 -4.28 -4.12
N TRP A 110 4.35 -3.82 -3.96
CA TRP A 110 3.16 -4.49 -4.47
C TRP A 110 2.63 -3.75 -5.70
N TYR A 111 2.51 -4.47 -6.82
CA TYR A 111 2.12 -3.89 -8.09
C TYR A 111 1.20 -4.80 -8.92
N TYR A 112 0.56 -4.19 -9.91
CA TYR A 112 -0.24 -4.82 -10.94
C TYR A 112 0.09 -4.21 -12.31
N ILE A 113 0.65 -5.02 -13.20
CA ILE A 113 0.83 -4.65 -14.62
C ILE A 113 -0.30 -5.25 -15.45
N ASP A 114 -0.50 -6.56 -15.32
CA ASP A 114 -1.58 -7.30 -15.96
C ASP A 114 -1.94 -8.57 -15.16
N SER A 115 -2.78 -9.46 -15.73
CA SER A 115 -3.22 -10.69 -15.07
C SER A 115 -2.13 -11.77 -14.90
N LYS A 116 -0.94 -11.57 -15.47
CA LYS A 116 0.21 -12.47 -15.41
C LYS A 116 1.38 -11.87 -14.65
N ASP A 117 1.46 -10.55 -14.52
CA ASP A 117 2.53 -9.89 -13.78
C ASP A 117 1.98 -8.96 -12.69
N HIS A 118 1.87 -9.51 -11.49
CA HIS A 118 1.37 -8.81 -10.31
C HIS A 118 1.72 -9.56 -9.02
N ARG A 119 1.64 -8.85 -7.89
CA ARG A 119 1.90 -9.43 -6.57
C ARG A 119 0.64 -9.98 -5.89
N PHE A 120 -0.57 -9.58 -6.28
CA PHE A 120 -1.84 -9.96 -5.63
C PHE A 120 -2.24 -11.44 -5.81
N ASP A 121 -3.26 -11.92 -5.12
CA ASP A 121 -3.90 -13.23 -5.36
C ASP A 121 -4.31 -13.39 -6.82
N LYS A 122 -4.49 -14.64 -7.27
CA LYS A 122 -4.92 -14.96 -8.64
C LYS A 122 -6.23 -14.25 -9.02
N ASN A 123 -6.31 -13.88 -10.31
CA ASN A 123 -7.45 -13.23 -10.96
C ASN A 123 -7.75 -11.77 -10.52
N PRO A 124 -6.75 -10.89 -10.34
CA PRO A 124 -7.01 -9.46 -10.27
C PRO A 124 -7.64 -8.99 -11.60
N LYS A 125 -8.39 -7.90 -11.55
CA LYS A 125 -9.13 -7.36 -12.70
C LYS A 125 -8.81 -5.90 -12.92
N GLY A 126 -8.73 -5.50 -14.19
CA GLY A 126 -8.58 -4.10 -14.58
C GLY A 126 -7.43 -3.90 -15.56
N ASN A 127 -6.82 -2.74 -15.49
CA ASN A 127 -5.66 -2.32 -16.27
C ASN A 127 -4.86 -1.26 -15.47
N LEU A 128 -3.79 -0.74 -16.06
CA LEU A 128 -2.90 0.25 -15.42
C LEU A 128 -3.62 1.53 -14.95
N ASN A 129 -4.75 1.92 -15.58
CA ASN A 129 -5.51 3.10 -15.15
C ASN A 129 -6.37 2.81 -13.92
N GLN A 130 -6.91 1.60 -13.81
CA GLN A 130 -7.72 1.18 -12.67
C GLN A 130 -7.75 -0.34 -12.56
N TRP A 131 -7.39 -0.85 -11.39
CA TRP A 131 -7.40 -2.28 -11.10
C TRP A 131 -7.90 -2.61 -9.70
N LYS A 132 -8.33 -3.86 -9.53
CA LYS A 132 -8.78 -4.45 -8.30
C LYS A 132 -8.10 -5.78 -8.08
N GLY A 133 -7.54 -5.96 -6.89
CA GLY A 133 -6.84 -7.17 -6.47
C GLY A 133 -7.18 -7.52 -5.04
N THR A 134 -6.92 -8.77 -4.66
CA THR A 134 -6.92 -9.17 -3.25
C THR A 134 -5.55 -9.66 -2.84
N ARG A 135 -5.16 -9.47 -1.59
CA ARG A 135 -3.98 -10.14 -1.02
C ARG A 135 -4.41 -10.85 0.25
N THR A 136 -4.46 -12.17 0.19
CA THR A 136 -4.81 -13.04 1.32
C THR A 136 -3.58 -13.30 2.17
N ILE A 137 -3.67 -13.05 3.47
CA ILE A 137 -2.59 -13.24 4.44
C ILE A 137 -3.01 -14.32 5.44
N SER A 138 -2.27 -15.43 5.48
CA SER A 138 -2.48 -16.54 6.43
C SER A 138 -1.32 -16.75 7.40
N LYS A 139 -0.18 -16.10 7.15
CA LYS A 139 1.02 -16.11 7.99
C LYS A 139 1.80 -14.80 7.84
N PHE A 140 2.67 -14.53 8.78
CA PHE A 140 3.74 -13.54 8.61
C PHE A 140 5.04 -14.24 8.29
N TYR A 141 5.93 -13.53 7.61
CA TYR A 141 7.31 -13.94 7.44
C TYR A 141 8.21 -12.83 7.98
N ASP A 142 8.92 -13.11 9.07
CA ASP A 142 9.94 -12.21 9.60
C ASP A 142 11.21 -12.37 8.77
N ILE A 143 11.56 -11.33 8.02
CA ILE A 143 12.68 -11.35 7.08
C ILE A 143 14.03 -11.40 7.81
N ILE A 144 14.14 -10.78 8.98
CA ILE A 144 15.39 -10.73 9.75
C ILE A 144 15.62 -12.06 10.47
N ALA A 145 14.57 -12.60 11.10
CA ALA A 145 14.63 -13.89 11.77
C ALA A 145 14.61 -15.08 10.81
N VAL A 146 14.24 -14.85 9.53
CA VAL A 146 14.06 -15.89 8.51
C VAL A 146 13.06 -16.94 9.00
N GLU A 147 11.93 -16.46 9.53
CA GLU A 147 10.95 -17.29 10.24
C GLU A 147 9.52 -17.05 9.74
N GLU A 148 8.79 -18.15 9.54
CA GLU A 148 7.34 -18.11 9.33
C GLU A 148 6.60 -18.08 10.67
N ILE A 149 5.75 -17.07 10.85
CA ILE A 149 4.92 -16.92 12.05
C ILE A 149 3.46 -17.16 11.66
N ALA A 150 2.92 -18.30 12.09
CA ALA A 150 1.50 -18.58 11.91
C ALA A 150 0.64 -17.55 12.67
N LEU A 151 -0.42 -17.02 12.06
CA LEU A 151 -1.27 -15.99 12.68
C LEU A 151 -1.85 -16.43 14.04
N LYS A 152 -2.19 -17.72 14.19
CA LYS A 152 -2.66 -18.31 15.46
C LYS A 152 -1.67 -18.21 16.62
N ASN A 153 -0.38 -18.05 16.31
CA ASN A 153 0.71 -17.96 17.27
C ASN A 153 1.24 -16.52 17.41
N PHE A 154 0.73 -15.58 16.59
CA PHE A 154 1.21 -14.21 16.60
C PHE A 154 0.61 -13.45 17.79
N GLU A 155 1.46 -12.73 18.51
CA GLU A 155 1.07 -11.87 19.61
C GLU A 155 1.43 -10.42 19.30
N GLY A 156 0.60 -9.48 19.77
CA GLY A 156 0.86 -8.06 19.63
C GLY A 156 0.19 -7.43 18.41
N SER A 157 0.90 -6.52 17.74
CA SER A 157 0.37 -5.73 16.63
C SER A 157 1.37 -5.63 15.49
N VAL A 158 0.83 -5.53 14.27
CA VAL A 158 1.60 -5.17 13.08
C VAL A 158 1.23 -3.74 12.71
N TYR A 159 2.22 -2.89 12.57
CA TYR A 159 2.09 -1.52 12.13
C TYR A 159 2.46 -1.43 10.66
N MET A 160 1.62 -0.79 9.86
CA MET A 160 1.74 -0.82 8.40
C MET A 160 1.49 0.54 7.78
N LEU A 161 2.32 0.89 6.81
CA LEU A 161 2.16 2.04 5.94
C LEU A 161 2.28 1.60 4.47
N MET A 162 1.25 1.87 3.68
CA MET A 162 1.29 1.83 2.23
C MET A 162 1.47 3.24 1.68
N TYR A 163 2.44 3.44 0.79
CA TYR A 163 2.79 4.77 0.30
C TYR A 163 3.28 4.74 -1.15
N ASN A 164 3.12 5.87 -1.83
CA ASN A 164 3.72 6.12 -3.14
C ASN A 164 5.04 6.89 -2.94
N PRO A 165 6.20 6.36 -3.37
CA PRO A 165 7.45 7.12 -3.33
C PRO A 165 7.43 8.27 -4.35
N ILE A 166 7.99 9.43 -3.98
CA ILE A 166 8.17 10.59 -4.86
C ILE A 166 9.65 10.76 -5.13
N TYR A 167 10.04 10.63 -6.40
CA TYR A 167 11.42 10.77 -6.84
C TYR A 167 11.65 12.09 -7.57
N ASN A 168 12.87 12.64 -7.49
CA ASN A 168 13.33 13.71 -8.38
C ASN A 168 13.77 13.14 -9.74
N ASP A 169 14.26 14.02 -10.62
CA ASP A 169 14.74 13.65 -11.96
C ASP A 169 16.00 12.76 -11.91
N GLU A 170 16.75 12.82 -10.81
CA GLU A 170 17.92 11.98 -10.52
C GLU A 170 17.57 10.61 -9.95
N TYR A 171 16.27 10.31 -9.76
CA TYR A 171 15.76 9.09 -9.09
C TYR A 171 16.10 8.96 -7.60
N ASP A 172 16.46 10.06 -6.93
CA ASP A 172 16.54 10.12 -5.47
C ASP A 172 15.15 10.21 -4.87
N LEU A 173 14.91 9.48 -3.78
CA LEU A 173 13.66 9.59 -3.03
C LEU A 173 13.63 10.92 -2.28
N VAL A 174 12.73 11.80 -2.67
CA VAL A 174 12.59 13.17 -2.10
C VAL A 174 11.30 13.36 -1.32
N GLY A 175 10.41 12.37 -1.34
CA GLY A 175 9.15 12.42 -0.61
C GLY A 175 8.35 11.13 -0.68
N LYS A 176 7.17 11.18 -0.06
CA LYS A 176 6.18 10.11 -0.13
C LYS A 176 4.78 10.69 -0.08
N GLU A 177 3.83 9.98 -0.66
CA GLU A 177 2.40 10.17 -0.44
C GLU A 177 1.87 9.00 0.40
N ASN A 178 1.30 9.29 1.56
CA ASN A 178 0.64 8.26 2.38
C ASN A 178 -0.66 7.83 1.70
N LEU A 179 -0.77 6.55 1.35
CA LEU A 179 -1.94 6.01 0.67
C LEU A 179 -2.88 5.30 1.64
N PHE A 180 -2.33 4.53 2.58
CA PHE A 180 -3.09 3.81 3.60
C PHE A 180 -2.19 3.50 4.79
N ASN A 181 -2.72 3.56 6.00
CA ASN A 181 -2.00 3.17 7.19
C ASN A 181 -2.91 2.40 8.15
N ALA A 182 -2.33 1.45 8.88
CA ALA A 182 -3.08 0.64 9.82
C ALA A 182 -2.22 0.12 10.97
N THR A 183 -2.85 -0.04 12.12
CA THR A 183 -2.38 -0.92 13.19
C THR A 183 -3.26 -2.15 13.21
N LEU A 184 -2.70 -3.31 12.87
CA LEU A 184 -3.39 -4.60 12.92
C LEU A 184 -3.15 -5.22 14.28
N LYS A 185 -4.18 -5.23 15.13
CA LYS A 185 -4.12 -5.82 16.47
C LYS A 185 -4.77 -7.19 16.46
N PHE A 186 -4.03 -8.21 16.84
CA PHE A 186 -4.50 -9.60 16.81
C PHE A 186 -5.02 -10.02 18.19
N LYS A 187 -6.22 -10.60 18.21
CA LYS A 187 -6.88 -11.11 19.41
C LYS A 187 -7.41 -12.52 19.16
N ASP A 188 -7.63 -13.27 20.23
CA ASP A 188 -8.26 -14.59 20.18
C ASP A 188 -9.77 -14.50 19.87
#